data_AF-A0A7R9R481-F1
#
_entry.id   AF-A0A7R9R481-F1
#
_cell.length_a   1.000
_cell.length_b   1.000
_cell.length_c   1.000
_cell.angle_alpha   90.00
_cell.angle_beta   90.00
_cell.angle_gamma   90.00
#
_symmetry.space_group_name_H-M   'P 1'
#
loop_
_entity.id
_entity.type
_entity.pdbx_description
1 polymer ?
#
loop_
_entity_poly.entity_id
_entity_poly.type
_entity_poly.pdbx_seq_one_letter_code
_entity_poly.pdbx_strand_id
1 'polypeptide(L)'
;MEVYEEFGDQFGDLVIVTNREPYVHERTSDGVLCKKAIGGVVSALDAVMQQWESGIWIAWGSGSADFDRGDLVEVPCDSPRYRLKRVKLSPKDKQFYYLGFSNRTLWPVFHLFTERAVFSTRYWRAYQRANRKFASSVEEVVGQNSSVWVHDYHLSLVPSMVRGSVERIGFFWHIPWVPWDTFSKIPWREEILNGLLGSDLIGLHTRYHVRNFLECAEAMGYQVDKKRSVVHHEDRDVKIKAFPVGIDYQKFASAKTRASGSIRRFEGGKIIFGIDRLDYTKGILERLLAFEEFLRENPEWHGEVTLLQVATPSRTRVEEYRTLKQDVERSVGRINGEYSTLNWTPVKYFYHTISFNQLIQYYRAADVALVTPIMDGMNLVVKEYIAAKKDTGVVILSEFAGAAEELEEAIIVNPYDIHALAESIKRALEMPEDEKKERFKALKAKVKNRDINWWMEKFFHEWAKVYNRNRTPAPE
;
A
#
# COMPACT_ATOMS: atom_id res chain seq x y z
N MET A 1 -4.20 -9.04 -22.61
CA MET A 1 -4.26 -7.95 -23.60
C MET A 1 -3.71 -6.74 -22.90
N GLU A 2 -2.91 -5.94 -23.58
CA GLU A 2 -2.31 -4.78 -22.94
C GLU A 2 -3.42 -3.76 -22.63
N VAL A 3 -3.41 -3.16 -21.44
CA VAL A 3 -4.46 -2.21 -21.00
C VAL A 3 -4.58 -1.06 -22.02
N TYR A 4 -3.47 -0.67 -22.65
CA TYR A 4 -3.47 0.32 -23.72
C TYR A 4 -4.19 -0.14 -25.00
N GLU A 5 -4.01 -1.38 -25.44
CA GLU A 5 -4.70 -1.90 -26.65
C GLU A 5 -6.22 -1.87 -26.50
N GLU A 6 -6.72 -2.04 -25.28
CA GLU A 6 -8.16 -2.08 -25.00
C GLU A 6 -8.74 -0.69 -24.69
N PHE A 7 -7.96 0.20 -24.07
CA PHE A 7 -8.47 1.44 -23.48
C PHE A 7 -7.80 2.73 -23.99
N GLY A 8 -6.71 2.66 -24.74
CA GLY A 8 -5.91 3.80 -25.18
C GLY A 8 -6.75 4.89 -25.84
N ASP A 9 -7.53 4.51 -26.86
CA ASP A 9 -8.42 5.42 -27.60
C ASP A 9 -9.51 6.03 -26.71
N GLN A 10 -9.99 5.29 -25.71
CA GLN A 10 -11.08 5.75 -24.84
C GLN A 10 -10.62 6.76 -23.78
N PHE A 11 -9.38 6.66 -23.30
CA PHE A 11 -8.86 7.53 -22.24
C PHE A 11 -7.95 8.65 -22.75
N GLY A 12 -7.54 8.63 -24.02
CA GLY A 12 -6.70 9.67 -24.62
C GLY A 12 -5.39 9.83 -23.85
N ASP A 13 -4.97 11.06 -23.55
CA ASP A 13 -3.73 11.30 -22.80
C ASP A 13 -3.92 10.98 -21.32
N LEU A 14 -3.33 9.88 -20.85
CA LEU A 14 -3.39 9.47 -19.45
C LEU A 14 -2.39 10.27 -18.60
N VAL A 15 -2.92 10.89 -17.55
CA VAL A 15 -2.14 11.62 -16.55
C VAL A 15 -2.29 10.96 -15.19
N ILE A 16 -1.24 10.31 -14.70
CA ILE A 16 -1.21 9.73 -13.34
C ILE A 16 -0.67 10.75 -12.35
N VAL A 17 -1.33 10.91 -11.20
CA VAL A 17 -0.90 11.85 -10.15
C VAL A 17 -0.69 11.11 -8.83
N THR A 18 0.54 11.08 -8.34
CA THR A 18 0.89 10.42 -7.08
C THR A 18 1.76 11.31 -6.20
N ASN A 19 1.81 11.06 -4.90
CA ASN A 19 2.77 11.76 -4.03
C ASN A 19 4.22 11.27 -4.23
N ARG A 20 4.45 10.03 -4.71
CA ARG A 20 5.79 9.44 -4.89
C ARG A 20 6.09 9.18 -6.36
N GLU A 21 7.24 9.64 -6.81
CA GLU A 21 7.70 9.44 -8.19
C GLU A 21 8.22 8.00 -8.44
N PRO A 22 8.15 7.52 -9.69
CA PRO A 22 8.67 6.21 -10.10
C PRO A 22 10.19 6.18 -10.31
N TYR A 23 10.81 7.34 -10.59
CA TYR A 23 12.24 7.47 -10.87
C TYR A 23 12.82 8.69 -10.18
N VAL A 24 13.84 8.49 -9.36
CA VAL A 24 14.51 9.50 -8.54
C VAL A 24 15.93 9.73 -9.07
N HIS A 25 16.31 10.98 -9.30
CA HIS A 25 17.68 11.35 -9.64
C HIS A 25 18.43 11.80 -8.39
N GLU A 26 19.51 11.09 -8.08
CA GLU A 26 20.36 11.38 -6.92
C GLU A 26 21.76 11.79 -7.35
N ARG A 27 22.30 12.83 -6.70
CA ARG A 27 23.71 13.20 -6.79
C ARG A 27 24.54 12.17 -6.05
N THR A 28 25.55 11.65 -6.75
CA THR A 28 26.56 10.72 -6.23
C THR A 28 27.96 11.28 -6.50
N SER A 29 29.00 10.64 -5.96
CA SER A 29 30.39 10.99 -6.29
C SER A 29 30.70 10.87 -7.78
N ASP A 30 29.99 9.95 -8.46
CA ASP A 30 30.27 9.57 -9.86
C ASP A 30 29.30 10.25 -10.84
N GLY A 31 28.53 11.25 -10.37
CA GLY A 31 27.55 11.99 -11.17
C GLY A 31 26.11 11.78 -10.71
N VAL A 32 25.15 11.99 -11.60
CA VAL A 32 23.72 11.83 -11.31
C VAL A 32 23.27 10.41 -11.64
N LEU A 33 22.80 9.69 -10.61
CA LEU A 33 22.27 8.32 -10.76
C LEU A 33 20.74 8.36 -10.76
N CYS A 34 20.13 7.81 -11.82
CA CYS A 34 18.69 7.57 -11.87
C CYS A 34 18.35 6.23 -11.21
N LYS A 35 17.51 6.26 -10.18
CA LYS A 35 17.06 5.07 -9.44
C LYS A 35 15.56 4.88 -9.61
N LYS A 36 15.14 3.69 -9.98
CA LYS A 36 13.73 3.29 -9.94
C LYS A 36 13.27 3.15 -8.49
N ALA A 37 12.18 3.81 -8.13
CA ALA A 37 11.55 3.68 -6.82
C ALA A 37 10.95 2.27 -6.66
N ILE A 38 11.15 1.69 -5.47
CA ILE A 38 10.65 0.35 -5.14
C ILE A 38 9.35 0.51 -4.33
N GLY A 39 8.26 -0.07 -4.82
CA GLY A 39 6.96 -0.14 -4.16
C GLY A 39 5.93 -0.78 -5.08
N GLY A 40 5.03 -1.61 -4.54
CA GLY A 40 4.10 -2.42 -5.34
C GLY A 40 3.25 -1.59 -6.29
N VAL A 41 2.54 -0.59 -5.77
CA VAL A 41 1.69 0.32 -6.58
C VAL A 41 2.51 1.17 -7.55
N VAL A 42 3.65 1.72 -7.13
CA VAL A 42 4.49 2.53 -8.04
C VAL A 42 5.03 1.68 -9.21
N SER A 43 5.41 0.43 -8.95
CA SER A 43 5.86 -0.49 -10.01
C SER A 43 4.73 -0.85 -10.97
N ALA A 44 3.50 -0.96 -10.47
CA ALA A 44 2.30 -1.21 -11.25
C ALA A 44 1.99 -0.09 -12.24
N LEU A 45 1.86 1.11 -11.70
CA LEU A 45 1.53 2.30 -12.46
C LEU A 45 2.63 2.59 -13.49
N ASP A 46 3.89 2.31 -13.17
CA ASP A 46 5.00 2.43 -14.11
C ASP A 46 4.89 1.46 -15.29
N ALA A 47 4.47 0.22 -15.06
CA ALA A 47 4.22 -0.73 -16.14
C ALA A 47 3.11 -0.26 -17.08
N VAL A 48 2.04 0.37 -16.57
CA VAL A 48 0.97 0.97 -17.40
C VAL A 48 1.49 2.18 -18.16
N MET A 49 2.19 3.08 -17.50
CA MET A 49 2.67 4.30 -18.13
C MET A 49 3.66 4.00 -19.26
N GLN A 50 4.44 2.93 -19.16
CA GLN A 50 5.33 2.51 -20.25
C GLN A 50 4.59 2.01 -21.50
N GLN A 51 3.30 1.67 -21.39
CA GLN A 51 2.42 1.33 -22.53
C GLN A 51 1.72 2.58 -23.11
N TRP A 52 1.79 3.72 -22.43
CA TRP A 52 1.09 4.96 -22.80
C TRP A 52 2.10 5.99 -23.32
N GLU A 53 2.40 5.95 -24.62
CA GLU A 53 3.50 6.75 -25.21
C GLU A 53 3.41 8.26 -24.94
N SER A 54 2.19 8.83 -24.93
CA SER A 54 1.96 10.25 -24.62
C SER A 54 1.73 10.54 -23.14
N GLY A 55 1.71 9.51 -22.30
CA GLY A 55 1.33 9.58 -20.89
C GLY A 55 2.25 10.48 -20.06
N ILE A 56 1.67 11.13 -19.05
CA ILE A 56 2.40 11.97 -18.09
C ILE A 56 2.16 11.48 -16.67
N TRP A 57 3.24 11.25 -15.93
CA TRP A 57 3.17 11.00 -14.50
C TRP A 57 3.56 12.27 -13.75
N ILE A 58 2.66 12.82 -12.95
CA ILE A 58 2.92 13.94 -12.04
C ILE A 58 3.22 13.42 -10.63
N ALA A 59 4.39 13.76 -10.08
CA ALA A 59 4.77 13.35 -8.72
C ALA A 59 5.65 14.37 -8.01
N TRP A 60 5.76 14.30 -6.67
CA TRP A 60 6.74 15.14 -5.95
C TRP A 60 8.17 14.66 -6.24
N GLY A 61 9.01 15.56 -6.75
CA GLY A 61 10.46 15.36 -6.92
C GLY A 61 11.21 15.37 -5.59
N SER A 62 11.68 14.19 -5.18
CA SER A 62 12.25 13.91 -3.88
C SER A 62 13.78 13.84 -3.87
N GLY A 63 14.38 13.55 -5.02
CA GLY A 63 15.81 13.37 -5.23
C GLY A 63 16.61 14.66 -5.21
N SER A 64 17.91 14.52 -4.95
CA SER A 64 18.85 15.64 -4.86
C SER A 64 19.24 16.26 -6.21
N ALA A 65 18.98 15.57 -7.34
CA ALA A 65 19.26 16.04 -8.71
C ALA A 65 18.00 16.14 -9.59
N ASP A 66 16.81 15.96 -9.02
CA ASP A 66 15.55 15.82 -9.76
C ASP A 66 15.17 17.02 -10.64
N PHE A 67 15.66 18.21 -10.30
CA PHE A 67 15.35 19.46 -11.00
C PHE A 67 16.52 19.99 -11.83
N ASP A 68 17.64 19.24 -11.92
CA ASP A 68 18.82 19.66 -12.68
C ASP A 68 18.54 19.75 -14.20
N ARG A 69 17.56 18.99 -14.69
CA ARG A 69 17.15 18.94 -16.11
C ARG A 69 15.76 19.56 -16.35
N GLY A 70 15.28 20.38 -15.42
CA GLY A 70 13.90 20.88 -15.43
C GLY A 70 12.94 20.00 -14.63
N ASP A 71 11.66 20.38 -14.61
CA ASP A 71 10.61 19.66 -13.90
C ASP A 71 9.95 18.58 -14.74
N LEU A 72 10.10 18.58 -16.08
CA LEU A 72 9.59 17.56 -16.98
C LEU A 72 10.74 16.75 -17.59
N VAL A 73 10.76 15.45 -17.36
CA VAL A 73 11.81 14.55 -17.86
C VAL A 73 11.19 13.31 -18.52
N GLU A 74 11.91 12.69 -19.45
CA GLU A 74 11.49 11.42 -20.04
C GLU A 74 11.98 10.23 -19.19
N VAL A 75 11.14 9.21 -19.05
CA VAL A 75 11.40 8.01 -18.25
C VAL A 75 10.79 6.78 -18.92
N PRO A 76 11.26 5.55 -18.62
CA PRO A 76 12.46 5.20 -17.84
C PRO A 76 13.76 5.83 -18.36
N CYS A 77 14.71 6.12 -17.47
CA CYS A 77 15.93 6.86 -17.81
C CYS A 77 16.79 6.23 -18.91
N ASP A 78 16.81 4.90 -19.01
CA ASP A 78 17.61 4.16 -20.00
C ASP A 78 16.83 3.82 -21.29
N SER A 79 15.50 3.92 -21.25
CA SER A 79 14.62 3.64 -22.39
C SER A 79 13.34 4.47 -22.22
N PRO A 80 13.36 5.76 -22.62
CA PRO A 80 12.22 6.64 -22.48
C PRO A 80 10.96 6.09 -23.15
N ARG A 81 9.84 6.12 -22.42
CA ARG A 81 8.52 5.65 -22.86
C ARG A 81 7.40 6.64 -22.56
N TYR A 82 7.54 7.43 -21.49
CA TYR A 82 6.56 8.42 -21.06
C TYR A 82 7.27 9.58 -20.35
N ARG A 83 6.52 10.61 -19.94
CA ARG A 83 7.09 11.80 -19.28
C ARG A 83 6.75 11.83 -17.79
N LEU A 84 7.71 12.24 -16.96
CA LEU A 84 7.55 12.47 -15.52
C LEU A 84 7.64 13.97 -15.25
N LYS A 85 6.56 14.57 -14.76
CA LYS A 85 6.49 15.96 -14.29
C LYS A 85 6.63 16.02 -12.78
N ARG A 86 7.61 16.77 -12.29
CA ARG A 86 8.00 16.86 -10.88
C ARG A 86 7.44 18.11 -10.22
N VAL A 87 6.66 17.90 -9.18
CA VAL A 87 6.14 18.97 -8.32
C VAL A 87 7.19 19.35 -7.28
N LYS A 88 7.58 20.63 -7.26
CA LYS A 88 8.54 21.13 -6.27
C LYS A 88 7.88 21.49 -4.95
N LEU A 89 8.21 20.72 -3.90
CA LEU A 89 7.78 21.00 -2.53
C LEU A 89 8.88 21.72 -1.73
N SER A 90 8.52 22.82 -1.10
CA SER A 90 9.43 23.55 -0.20
C SER A 90 9.74 22.72 1.05
N PRO A 91 10.81 23.01 1.81
CA PRO A 91 11.07 22.36 3.09
C PRO A 91 9.88 22.43 4.05
N LYS A 92 9.16 23.56 4.06
CA LYS A 92 7.94 23.75 4.87
C LYS A 92 6.78 22.86 4.39
N ASP A 93 6.62 22.67 3.08
CA ASP A 93 5.61 21.75 2.55
C ASP A 93 5.96 20.30 2.91
N LYS A 94 7.22 19.88 2.73
CA LYS A 94 7.68 18.55 3.16
C LYS A 94 7.40 18.31 4.65
N GLN A 95 7.63 19.33 5.48
CA GLN A 95 7.41 19.25 6.93
C GLN A 95 5.93 19.24 7.34
N PHE A 96 5.09 20.10 6.76
CA PHE A 96 3.71 20.29 7.25
C PHE A 96 2.64 19.58 6.43
N TYR A 97 2.89 19.32 5.15
CA TYR A 97 1.99 18.53 4.31
C TYR A 97 2.30 17.04 4.42
N TYR A 98 3.53 16.62 4.13
CA TYR A 98 3.87 15.19 4.10
C TYR A 98 4.11 14.65 5.50
N LEU A 99 5.08 15.20 6.25
CA LEU A 99 5.34 14.76 7.63
C LEU A 99 4.27 15.24 8.62
N GLY A 100 3.52 16.30 8.28
CA GLY A 100 2.42 16.83 9.09
C GLY A 100 1.09 16.20 8.71
N PHE A 101 0.26 16.90 7.95
CA PHE A 101 -1.14 16.51 7.69
C PHE A 101 -1.30 15.06 7.21
N SER A 102 -0.53 14.66 6.21
CA SER A 102 -0.66 13.34 5.60
C SER A 102 -0.33 12.24 6.62
N ASN A 103 0.81 12.34 7.33
CA ASN A 103 1.32 11.25 8.17
C ASN A 103 1.04 11.40 9.67
N ARG A 104 0.55 12.55 10.13
CA ARG A 104 0.16 12.82 11.54
C ARG A 104 -1.32 13.18 11.70
N THR A 105 -2.07 13.40 10.62
CA THR A 105 -3.54 13.60 10.70
C THR A 105 -4.25 12.47 9.97
N LEU A 106 -4.07 12.34 8.65
CA LEU A 106 -4.80 11.35 7.86
C LEU A 106 -4.37 9.92 8.18
N TRP A 107 -3.07 9.63 8.15
CA TRP A 107 -2.58 8.26 8.39
C TRP A 107 -3.07 7.67 9.72
N PRO A 108 -2.91 8.32 10.89
CA PRO A 108 -3.45 7.77 12.14
C PRO A 108 -4.97 7.58 12.11
N VAL A 109 -5.73 8.60 11.66
CA VAL A 109 -7.20 8.54 11.65
C VAL A 109 -7.70 7.39 10.78
N PHE A 110 -7.19 7.28 9.55
CA PHE A 110 -7.61 6.25 8.61
C PHE A 110 -7.10 4.84 8.95
N HIS A 111 -6.27 4.70 9.99
CA HIS A 111 -5.89 3.41 10.57
C HIS A 111 -6.45 3.21 11.98
N LEU A 112 -7.49 3.97 12.36
CA LEU A 112 -8.20 3.91 13.65
C LEU A 112 -7.40 4.37 14.88
N PHE A 113 -6.17 4.89 14.70
CA PHE A 113 -5.33 5.44 15.77
C PHE A 113 -5.60 6.94 15.99
N THR A 114 -6.85 7.30 16.22
CA THR A 114 -7.28 8.72 16.34
C THR A 114 -6.62 9.46 17.49
N GLU A 115 -6.23 8.75 18.55
CA GLU A 115 -5.48 9.26 19.70
C GLU A 115 -4.06 9.73 19.32
N ARG A 116 -3.52 9.24 18.20
CA ARG A 116 -2.22 9.66 17.65
C ARG A 116 -2.35 10.80 16.63
N ALA A 117 -3.58 11.21 16.31
CA ALA A 117 -3.82 12.23 15.29
C ALA A 117 -3.58 13.64 15.86
N VAL A 118 -2.89 14.47 15.07
CA VAL A 118 -2.68 15.89 15.36
C VAL A 118 -3.51 16.73 14.40
N PHE A 119 -4.53 17.39 14.92
CA PHE A 119 -5.35 18.33 14.15
C PHE A 119 -4.74 19.73 14.23
N SER A 120 -4.11 20.16 13.13
CA SER A 120 -3.45 21.48 13.06
C SER A 120 -3.84 22.24 11.80
N THR A 121 -4.38 23.45 11.96
CA THR A 121 -4.68 24.36 10.84
C THR A 121 -3.43 24.70 10.02
N ARG A 122 -2.24 24.69 10.64
CA ARG A 122 -0.97 24.87 9.93
C ARG A 122 -0.66 23.69 9.01
N TYR A 123 -0.93 22.47 9.46
CA TYR A 123 -0.81 21.27 8.63
C TYR A 123 -1.83 21.29 7.50
N TRP A 124 -3.09 21.64 7.79
CA TRP A 124 -4.14 21.76 6.79
C TRP A 124 -3.82 22.76 5.68
N ARG A 125 -3.41 23.99 6.04
CA ARG A 125 -3.03 25.00 5.05
C ARG A 125 -1.86 24.55 4.18
N ALA A 126 -0.92 23.79 4.73
CA ALA A 126 0.16 23.20 3.94
C ALA A 126 -0.34 22.09 3.00
N TYR A 127 -1.30 21.29 3.45
CA TYR A 127 -1.94 20.26 2.64
C TYR A 127 -2.71 20.84 1.45
N GLN A 128 -3.50 21.89 1.67
CA GLN A 128 -4.18 22.62 0.60
C GLN A 128 -3.18 23.22 -0.39
N ARG A 129 -2.11 23.89 0.09
CA ARG A 129 -1.08 24.45 -0.80
C ARG A 129 -0.37 23.39 -1.62
N ALA A 130 -0.03 22.25 -1.01
CA ALA A 130 0.60 21.15 -1.74
C ALA A 130 -0.35 20.58 -2.80
N ASN A 131 -1.60 20.27 -2.44
CA ASN A 131 -2.61 19.79 -3.39
C ASN A 131 -2.82 20.78 -4.54
N ARG A 132 -2.83 22.09 -4.27
CA ARG A 132 -2.93 23.11 -5.33
C ARG A 132 -1.73 23.08 -6.27
N LYS A 133 -0.51 22.85 -5.78
CA LYS A 133 0.67 22.70 -6.67
C LYS A 133 0.55 21.48 -7.58
N PHE A 134 0.06 20.36 -7.05
CA PHE A 134 -0.22 19.17 -7.86
C PHE A 134 -1.31 19.46 -8.90
N ALA A 135 -2.42 20.09 -8.50
CA ALA A 135 -3.50 20.48 -9.40
C ALA A 135 -3.02 21.43 -10.51
N SER A 136 -2.21 22.45 -10.20
CA SER A 136 -1.64 23.33 -11.21
C SER A 136 -0.72 22.59 -12.18
N SER A 137 0.08 21.63 -11.71
CA SER A 137 0.87 20.78 -12.60
C SER A 137 0.02 19.88 -13.50
N VAL A 138 -1.19 19.50 -13.08
CA VAL A 138 -2.17 18.80 -13.93
C VAL A 138 -2.71 19.76 -14.99
N GLU A 139 -3.20 20.93 -14.58
CA GLU A 139 -3.74 21.97 -15.47
C GLU A 139 -2.74 22.40 -16.56
N GLU A 140 -1.43 22.38 -16.28
CA GLU A 140 -0.38 22.69 -17.25
C GLU A 140 -0.20 21.66 -18.37
N VAL A 141 -0.66 20.41 -18.18
CA VAL A 141 -0.37 19.31 -19.11
C VAL A 141 -1.60 18.65 -19.71
N VAL A 142 -2.78 18.86 -19.14
CA VAL A 142 -4.02 18.28 -19.64
C VAL A 142 -4.54 19.05 -20.85
N GLY A 143 -5.06 18.31 -21.83
CA GLY A 143 -5.84 18.82 -22.96
C GLY A 143 -7.30 18.32 -22.90
N GLN A 144 -8.09 18.65 -23.93
CA GLN A 144 -9.51 18.25 -24.02
C GLN A 144 -9.70 16.73 -23.93
N ASN A 145 -8.74 15.96 -24.43
CA ASN A 145 -8.79 14.50 -24.44
C ASN A 145 -7.93 13.86 -23.34
N SER A 146 -7.61 14.55 -22.25
CA SER A 146 -6.89 13.94 -21.13
C SER A 146 -7.81 13.19 -20.16
N SER A 147 -7.25 12.16 -19.52
CA SER A 147 -7.84 11.46 -18.36
C SER A 147 -6.86 11.52 -17.20
N VAL A 148 -7.33 11.92 -16.02
CA VAL A 148 -6.49 12.07 -14.83
C VAL A 148 -6.79 10.97 -13.82
N TRP A 149 -5.78 10.21 -13.41
CA TRP A 149 -5.90 9.20 -12.37
C TRP A 149 -5.09 9.60 -11.14
N VAL A 150 -5.79 10.04 -10.09
CA VAL A 150 -5.19 10.53 -8.85
C VAL A 150 -5.08 9.40 -7.83
N HIS A 151 -3.96 9.33 -7.12
CA HIS A 151 -3.75 8.30 -6.12
C HIS A 151 -3.47 8.85 -4.72
N ASP A 152 -4.18 8.21 -3.80
CA ASP A 152 -3.90 8.12 -2.38
C ASP A 152 -4.21 9.35 -1.53
N TYR A 153 -4.26 9.13 -0.21
CA TYR A 153 -4.69 10.09 0.82
C TYR A 153 -3.91 11.41 0.84
N HIS A 154 -2.77 11.47 0.18
CA HIS A 154 -1.97 12.68 0.02
C HIS A 154 -2.65 13.74 -0.86
N LEU A 155 -3.46 13.30 -1.83
CA LEU A 155 -3.94 14.12 -2.93
C LEU A 155 -5.47 14.20 -2.97
N SER A 156 -6.13 14.11 -1.81
CA SER A 156 -7.60 14.03 -1.73
C SER A 156 -8.33 15.25 -2.29
N LEU A 157 -7.67 16.41 -2.40
CA LEU A 157 -8.29 17.64 -2.92
C LEU A 157 -8.06 17.85 -4.41
N VAL A 158 -7.12 17.12 -5.01
CA VAL A 158 -6.76 17.30 -6.42
C VAL A 158 -7.95 17.08 -7.37
N PRO A 159 -8.81 16.05 -7.20
CA PRO A 159 -9.89 15.81 -8.15
C PRO A 159 -10.84 17.00 -8.29
N SER A 160 -11.29 17.59 -7.18
CA SER A 160 -12.16 18.78 -7.25
C SER A 160 -11.43 20.01 -7.79
N MET A 161 -10.14 20.18 -7.47
CA MET A 161 -9.34 21.31 -7.96
C MET A 161 -9.14 21.33 -9.47
N VAL A 162 -9.13 20.17 -10.14
CA VAL A 162 -8.86 20.05 -11.58
C VAL A 162 -10.10 19.77 -12.42
N ARG A 163 -11.27 19.57 -11.78
CA ARG A 163 -12.53 19.22 -12.45
C ARG A 163 -12.94 20.21 -13.55
N GLY A 164 -12.68 21.50 -13.36
CA GLY A 164 -12.96 22.53 -14.38
C GLY A 164 -12.13 22.39 -15.67
N SER A 165 -11.02 21.66 -15.63
CA SER A 165 -10.12 21.45 -16.76
C SER A 165 -10.13 20.01 -17.28
N VAL A 166 -10.78 19.08 -16.57
CA VAL A 166 -10.68 17.64 -16.83
C VAL A 166 -12.05 16.96 -16.66
N GLU A 167 -12.55 16.37 -17.74
CA GLU A 167 -13.82 15.62 -17.74
C GLU A 167 -13.71 14.21 -17.15
N ARG A 168 -12.54 13.56 -17.29
CA ARG A 168 -12.32 12.17 -16.84
C ARG A 168 -11.35 12.14 -15.68
N ILE A 169 -11.87 11.93 -14.47
CA ILE A 169 -11.04 11.79 -13.27
C ILE A 169 -11.38 10.51 -12.52
N GLY A 170 -10.37 9.66 -12.38
CA GLY A 170 -10.39 8.51 -11.48
C GLY A 170 -9.62 8.86 -10.20
N PHE A 171 -10.04 8.31 -9.08
CA PHE A 171 -9.28 8.34 -7.84
C PHE A 171 -9.10 6.94 -7.28
N PHE A 172 -7.95 6.64 -6.69
CA PHE A 172 -7.76 5.41 -5.93
C PHE A 172 -7.18 5.67 -4.55
N TRP A 173 -7.85 5.19 -3.50
CA TRP A 173 -7.48 5.34 -2.10
C TRP A 173 -6.83 4.04 -1.57
N HIS A 174 -5.53 4.09 -1.23
CA HIS A 174 -4.73 2.89 -0.93
C HIS A 174 -4.66 2.50 0.56
N ILE A 175 -5.05 3.40 1.46
CA ILE A 175 -5.14 3.10 2.89
C ILE A 175 -6.57 2.65 3.22
N PRO A 176 -6.86 2.19 4.45
CA PRO A 176 -8.25 1.87 4.80
C PRO A 176 -9.16 3.09 4.68
N TRP A 177 -10.46 2.83 4.49
CA TRP A 177 -11.50 3.83 4.73
C TRP A 177 -12.26 3.47 6.00
N VAL A 178 -12.40 4.45 6.89
CA VAL A 178 -12.87 4.24 8.26
C VAL A 178 -14.37 4.54 8.42
N PRO A 179 -15.04 3.97 9.43
CA PRO A 179 -16.43 4.29 9.75
C PRO A 179 -16.64 5.77 10.10
N TRP A 180 -17.90 6.21 10.06
CA TRP A 180 -18.29 7.59 10.32
C TRP A 180 -17.78 8.12 11.66
N ASP A 181 -17.87 7.36 12.75
CA ASP A 181 -17.45 7.79 14.09
C ASP A 181 -15.95 8.12 14.18
N THR A 182 -15.16 7.58 13.25
CA THR A 182 -13.74 7.89 13.13
C THR A 182 -13.51 9.02 12.14
N PHE A 183 -14.16 8.98 10.97
CA PHE A 183 -14.00 9.99 9.93
C PHE A 183 -14.49 11.38 10.38
N SER A 184 -15.60 11.43 11.12
CA SER A 184 -16.20 12.65 11.67
C SER A 184 -15.27 13.47 12.57
N LYS A 185 -14.25 12.82 13.17
CA LYS A 185 -13.24 13.47 14.00
C LYS A 185 -12.31 14.41 13.20
N ILE A 186 -12.24 14.28 11.88
CA ILE A 186 -11.42 15.17 11.04
C ILE A 186 -12.13 16.53 10.91
N PRO A 187 -11.51 17.65 11.32
CA PRO A 187 -12.12 18.98 11.21
C PRO A 187 -12.40 19.39 9.77
N TRP A 188 -11.58 18.93 8.81
CA TRP A 188 -11.64 19.26 7.38
C TRP A 188 -12.27 18.13 6.54
N ARG A 189 -13.15 17.33 7.16
CA ARG A 189 -13.80 16.18 6.51
C ARG A 189 -14.64 16.58 5.30
N GLU A 190 -15.26 17.76 5.34
CA GLU A 190 -16.07 18.31 4.25
C GLU A 190 -15.20 18.58 3.02
N GLU A 191 -14.08 19.27 3.19
CA GLU A 191 -13.17 19.57 2.11
C GLU A 191 -12.50 18.31 1.55
N ILE A 192 -12.18 17.34 2.39
CA ILE A 192 -11.60 16.05 1.95
C ILE A 192 -12.62 15.26 1.14
N LEU A 193 -13.85 15.08 1.64
CA LEU A 193 -14.86 14.31 0.93
C LEU A 193 -15.27 15.00 -0.37
N ASN A 194 -15.51 16.31 -0.33
CA ASN A 194 -15.80 17.10 -1.53
C ASN A 194 -14.64 17.05 -2.54
N GLY A 195 -13.39 17.07 -2.04
CA GLY A 195 -12.19 16.87 -2.84
C GLY A 195 -12.24 15.58 -3.65
N LEU A 196 -12.57 14.48 -3.00
CA LEU A 196 -12.67 13.15 -3.62
C LEU A 196 -13.85 13.04 -4.58
N LEU A 197 -15.01 13.60 -4.23
CA LEU A 197 -16.21 13.64 -5.07
C LEU A 197 -16.05 14.48 -6.34
N GLY A 198 -14.95 15.23 -6.45
CA GLY A 198 -14.48 15.75 -7.72
C GLY A 198 -14.12 14.66 -8.75
N SER A 199 -14.15 13.37 -8.42
CA SER A 199 -13.88 12.24 -9.32
C SER A 199 -15.15 11.69 -9.97
N ASP A 200 -15.01 10.88 -11.02
CA ASP A 200 -16.11 10.10 -11.61
C ASP A 200 -16.16 8.68 -11.01
N LEU A 201 -14.98 8.09 -10.78
CA LEU A 201 -14.81 6.79 -10.15
C LEU A 201 -13.83 6.89 -8.98
N ILE A 202 -14.23 6.42 -7.80
CA ILE A 202 -13.39 6.27 -6.63
C ILE A 202 -13.20 4.78 -6.34
N GLY A 203 -11.95 4.33 -6.45
CA GLY A 203 -11.53 2.98 -6.11
C GLY A 203 -11.04 2.88 -4.66
N LEU A 204 -11.49 1.82 -3.98
CA LEU A 204 -11.07 1.41 -2.63
C LEU A 204 -10.62 -0.04 -2.66
N HIS A 205 -9.93 -0.53 -1.62
CA HIS A 205 -9.46 -1.91 -1.62
C HIS A 205 -10.52 -2.97 -1.35
N THR A 206 -11.42 -2.73 -0.40
CA THR A 206 -12.33 -3.76 0.14
C THR A 206 -13.77 -3.32 0.03
N ARG A 207 -14.71 -4.27 0.08
CA ARG A 207 -16.15 -3.93 0.13
C ARG A 207 -16.50 -3.21 1.42
N TYR A 208 -15.80 -3.52 2.51
CA TYR A 208 -15.96 -2.83 3.78
C TYR A 208 -15.61 -1.34 3.68
N HIS A 209 -14.49 -1.00 3.02
CA HIS A 209 -14.11 0.39 2.80
C HIS A 209 -15.16 1.13 1.95
N VAL A 210 -15.71 0.48 0.92
CA VAL A 210 -16.80 1.06 0.11
C VAL A 210 -18.03 1.36 0.96
N ARG A 211 -18.47 0.42 1.80
CA ARG A 211 -19.62 0.66 2.70
C ARG A 211 -19.38 1.85 3.62
N ASN A 212 -18.23 1.89 4.27
CA ASN A 212 -17.86 3.00 5.16
C ASN A 212 -17.82 4.34 4.42
N PHE A 213 -17.34 4.38 3.17
CA PHE A 213 -17.33 5.61 2.36
C PHE A 213 -18.75 6.11 2.11
N LEU A 214 -19.65 5.21 1.68
CA LEU A 214 -21.05 5.55 1.40
C LEU A 214 -21.78 6.02 2.67
N GLU A 215 -21.52 5.37 3.81
CA GLU A 215 -22.05 5.79 5.11
C GLU A 215 -21.52 7.15 5.56
N CYS A 216 -20.22 7.43 5.35
CA CYS A 216 -19.65 8.74 5.62
C CYS A 216 -20.27 9.82 4.73
N ALA A 217 -20.49 9.54 3.45
CA ALA A 217 -21.13 10.48 2.53
C ALA A 217 -22.59 10.75 2.91
N GLU A 218 -23.36 9.72 3.24
CA GLU A 218 -24.74 9.84 3.69
C GLU A 218 -24.84 10.66 5.00
N ALA A 219 -23.97 10.37 5.97
CA ALA A 219 -23.92 11.11 7.23
C ALA A 219 -23.52 12.59 7.06
N MET A 220 -22.87 12.93 5.95
CA MET A 220 -22.54 14.31 5.56
C MET A 220 -23.63 15.00 4.73
N GLY A 221 -24.76 14.32 4.51
CA GLY A 221 -25.92 14.87 3.80
C GLY A 221 -25.89 14.68 2.29
N TYR A 222 -24.95 13.91 1.74
CA TYR A 222 -24.99 13.55 0.32
C TYR A 222 -26.09 12.52 0.06
N GLN A 223 -26.74 12.61 -1.10
CA GLN A 223 -27.66 11.58 -1.57
C GLN A 223 -26.85 10.37 -2.06
N VAL A 224 -27.17 9.18 -1.56
CA VAL A 224 -26.40 7.96 -1.80
C VAL A 224 -27.31 6.83 -2.27
N ASP A 225 -27.02 6.25 -3.43
CA ASP A 225 -27.59 4.97 -3.84
C ASP A 225 -26.64 3.85 -3.40
N LYS A 226 -26.92 3.24 -2.24
CA LYS A 226 -26.10 2.15 -1.68
C LYS A 226 -26.10 0.90 -2.56
N LYS A 227 -27.21 0.61 -3.26
CA LYS A 227 -27.32 -0.58 -4.13
C LYS A 227 -26.42 -0.45 -5.35
N ARG A 228 -26.39 0.73 -5.96
CA ARG A 228 -25.49 1.04 -7.06
C ARG A 228 -24.10 1.50 -6.58
N SER A 229 -23.91 1.73 -5.29
CA SER A 229 -22.68 2.30 -4.71
C SER A 229 -22.30 3.62 -5.39
N VAL A 230 -23.26 4.54 -5.45
CA VAL A 230 -23.14 5.85 -6.08
C VAL A 230 -23.40 6.94 -5.05
N VAL A 231 -22.62 8.01 -5.10
CA VAL A 231 -22.88 9.27 -4.39
C VAL A 231 -23.27 10.31 -5.44
N HIS A 232 -24.42 10.95 -5.28
CA HIS A 232 -24.83 12.06 -6.12
C HIS A 232 -24.12 13.33 -5.64
N HIS A 233 -23.39 13.97 -6.53
CA HIS A 233 -22.61 15.19 -6.25
C HIS A 233 -22.85 16.20 -7.36
N GLU A 234 -23.46 17.33 -7.00
CA GLU A 234 -23.90 18.35 -7.96
C GLU A 234 -24.84 17.74 -9.02
N ASP A 235 -24.45 17.79 -10.29
CA ASP A 235 -25.17 17.25 -11.45
C ASP A 235 -24.65 15.87 -11.91
N ARG A 236 -23.82 15.19 -11.10
CA ARG A 236 -23.10 13.96 -11.49
C ARG A 236 -23.24 12.81 -10.49
N ASP A 237 -23.19 11.60 -11.02
CA ASP A 237 -23.06 10.35 -10.25
C ASP A 237 -21.57 10.01 -10.06
N VAL A 238 -21.12 9.93 -8.81
CA VAL A 238 -19.77 9.45 -8.46
C VAL A 238 -19.85 7.97 -8.06
N LYS A 239 -19.20 7.10 -8.83
CA LYS A 239 -19.18 5.66 -8.57
C LYS A 239 -18.12 5.32 -7.53
N ILE A 240 -18.50 4.53 -6.52
CA ILE A 240 -17.57 3.98 -5.51
C ILE A 240 -17.47 2.47 -5.70
N LYS A 241 -16.26 1.91 -5.79
CA LYS A 241 -16.08 0.47 -6.00
C LYS A 241 -14.80 -0.10 -5.40
N ALA A 242 -14.87 -1.36 -4.99
CA ALA A 242 -13.74 -2.10 -4.47
C ALA A 242 -12.91 -2.73 -5.61
N PHE A 243 -11.62 -2.44 -5.64
CA PHE A 243 -10.61 -3.08 -6.48
C PHE A 243 -9.42 -3.45 -5.59
N PRO A 244 -9.35 -4.71 -5.11
CA PRO A 244 -8.24 -5.15 -4.28
C PRO A 244 -6.97 -5.18 -5.13
N VAL A 245 -5.96 -4.41 -4.72
CA VAL A 245 -4.72 -4.30 -5.50
C VAL A 245 -3.90 -5.59 -5.38
N GLY A 246 -3.38 -6.06 -6.51
CA GLY A 246 -2.51 -7.22 -6.60
C GLY A 246 -1.02 -6.85 -6.55
N ILE A 247 -0.19 -7.80 -6.94
CA ILE A 247 1.26 -7.61 -7.14
C ILE A 247 1.63 -8.03 -8.55
N ASP A 248 2.82 -7.63 -9.02
CA ASP A 248 3.42 -8.23 -10.21
C ASP A 248 3.82 -9.69 -9.90
N TYR A 249 2.87 -10.61 -10.05
CA TYR A 249 3.04 -12.01 -9.65
C TYR A 249 4.26 -12.64 -10.33
N GLN A 250 4.46 -12.37 -11.62
CA GLN A 250 5.55 -12.97 -12.40
C GLN A 250 6.92 -12.49 -11.93
N LYS A 251 7.06 -11.22 -11.56
CA LYS A 251 8.31 -10.69 -10.99
C LYS A 251 8.75 -11.44 -9.74
N PHE A 252 7.84 -11.82 -8.85
CA PHE A 252 8.17 -12.59 -7.64
C PHE A 252 8.32 -14.09 -7.93
N ALA A 253 7.41 -14.68 -8.71
CA ALA A 253 7.41 -16.12 -9.01
C ALA A 253 8.64 -16.55 -9.83
N SER A 254 9.05 -15.74 -10.80
CA SER A 254 10.18 -16.03 -11.70
C SER A 254 11.54 -15.52 -11.20
N ALA A 255 11.58 -14.81 -10.07
CA ALA A 255 12.79 -14.19 -9.55
C ALA A 255 13.95 -15.20 -9.44
N LYS A 256 15.02 -14.95 -10.20
CA LYS A 256 16.26 -15.74 -10.12
C LYS A 256 17.06 -15.22 -8.93
N THR A 257 17.24 -16.05 -7.91
CA THR A 257 18.17 -15.79 -6.81
C THR A 257 19.30 -16.79 -6.90
N ARG A 258 20.56 -16.34 -6.74
CA ARG A 258 21.67 -17.28 -6.46
C ARG A 258 21.24 -18.16 -5.27
N ALA A 259 21.51 -19.47 -5.37
CA ALA A 259 21.09 -20.44 -4.38
C ALA A 259 21.46 -19.94 -2.97
N SER A 260 20.47 -19.96 -2.08
CA SER A 260 20.48 -19.42 -0.72
C SER A 260 21.35 -20.24 0.23
N GLY A 261 22.61 -20.51 -0.13
CA GLY A 261 23.53 -21.29 0.69
C GLY A 261 23.75 -20.72 2.10
N SER A 262 23.50 -19.42 2.30
CA SER A 262 23.66 -18.73 3.58
C SER A 262 22.40 -18.68 4.45
N ILE A 263 21.20 -18.67 3.87
CA ILE A 263 19.94 -18.51 4.64
C ILE A 263 19.34 -19.88 5.01
N ARG A 264 19.59 -20.94 4.22
CA ARG A 264 19.27 -22.32 4.65
C ARG A 264 20.22 -22.85 5.75
N ARG A 265 21.22 -22.06 6.17
CA ARG A 265 22.11 -22.37 7.29
C ARG A 265 21.60 -21.86 8.63
N PHE A 266 20.33 -21.46 8.74
CA PHE A 266 19.68 -21.46 10.05
C PHE A 266 19.52 -22.93 10.45
N GLU A 267 20.44 -23.38 11.29
CA GLU A 267 20.66 -24.77 11.68
C GLU A 267 19.34 -25.44 12.09
N GLY A 268 18.84 -26.35 11.25
CA GLY A 268 17.77 -27.32 11.59
C GLY A 268 16.33 -26.82 11.72
N GLY A 269 16.11 -25.59 12.19
CA GLY A 269 14.80 -25.12 12.63
C GLY A 269 13.90 -24.49 11.57
N LYS A 270 12.60 -24.42 11.89
CA LYS A 270 11.55 -23.70 11.15
C LYS A 270 11.76 -22.19 11.19
N ILE A 271 11.39 -21.51 10.12
CA ILE A 271 11.49 -20.04 10.03
C ILE A 271 10.10 -19.44 9.89
N ILE A 272 9.75 -18.58 10.85
CA ILE A 272 8.62 -17.66 10.74
C ILE A 272 9.17 -16.33 10.27
N PHE A 273 8.53 -15.65 9.31
CA PHE A 273 8.94 -14.31 8.92
C PHE A 273 7.88 -13.26 9.21
N GLY A 274 8.36 -12.07 9.55
CA GLY A 274 7.61 -10.83 9.60
C GLY A 274 8.43 -9.73 8.91
N ILE A 275 7.95 -9.19 7.79
CA ILE A 275 8.64 -8.12 7.05
C ILE A 275 7.70 -6.94 6.91
N ASP A 276 8.06 -5.83 7.54
CA ASP A 276 7.19 -4.66 7.57
C ASP A 276 8.01 -3.36 7.53
N ARG A 277 7.35 -2.26 7.15
CA ARG A 277 7.84 -0.95 7.58
C ARG A 277 7.68 -0.85 9.09
N LEU A 278 8.64 -0.23 9.78
CA LEU A 278 8.44 0.11 11.18
C LEU A 278 7.33 1.17 11.26
N ASP A 279 6.11 0.74 11.54
CA ASP A 279 4.88 1.53 11.51
C ASP A 279 3.90 0.88 12.50
N TYR A 280 3.23 1.67 13.32
CA TYR A 280 2.39 1.16 14.41
C TYR A 280 1.16 0.40 13.92
N THR A 281 0.82 0.52 12.64
CA THR A 281 -0.28 -0.22 12.03
C THR A 281 0.07 -1.68 11.76
N LYS A 282 1.35 -2.07 11.82
CA LYS A 282 1.86 -3.38 11.38
C LYS A 282 1.84 -4.47 12.44
N GLY A 283 1.44 -4.14 13.66
CA GLY A 283 1.27 -5.12 14.73
C GLY A 283 2.55 -5.88 15.07
N ILE A 284 3.71 -5.23 14.96
CA ILE A 284 5.02 -5.86 15.20
C ILE A 284 5.16 -6.23 16.69
N LEU A 285 4.62 -5.41 17.60
CA LEU A 285 4.67 -5.69 19.03
C LEU A 285 3.79 -6.90 19.37
N GLU A 286 2.57 -6.92 18.89
CA GLU A 286 1.60 -8.00 19.07
C GLU A 286 2.15 -9.32 18.53
N ARG A 287 2.85 -9.27 17.39
CA ARG A 287 3.57 -10.41 16.84
C ARG A 287 4.65 -10.95 17.77
N LEU A 288 5.46 -10.06 18.36
CA LEU A 288 6.53 -10.44 19.28
C LEU A 288 5.96 -11.02 20.58
N LEU A 289 4.88 -10.42 21.10
CA LEU A 289 4.18 -10.92 22.29
C LEU A 289 3.58 -12.30 22.06
N ALA A 290 2.94 -12.53 20.91
CA ALA A 290 2.37 -13.84 20.60
C ALA A 290 3.45 -14.91 20.36
N PHE A 291 4.57 -14.53 19.74
CA PHE A 291 5.71 -15.44 19.60
C PHE A 291 6.33 -15.80 20.95
N GLU A 292 6.42 -14.84 21.86
CA GLU A 292 6.89 -15.10 23.23
C GLU A 292 5.94 -16.01 24.01
N GLU A 293 4.63 -15.74 23.96
CA GLU A 293 3.60 -16.59 24.57
C GLU A 293 3.67 -18.02 24.01
N PHE A 294 3.81 -18.16 22.69
CA PHE A 294 4.03 -19.44 22.03
C PHE A 294 5.28 -20.16 22.57
N LEU A 295 6.42 -19.48 22.72
CA LEU A 295 7.64 -20.08 23.27
C LEU A 295 7.47 -20.52 24.74
N ARG A 296 6.79 -19.71 25.54
CA ARG A 296 6.50 -20.03 26.95
C ARG A 296 5.67 -21.30 27.09
N GLU A 297 4.68 -21.47 26.22
CA GLU A 297 3.70 -22.58 26.30
C GLU A 297 4.17 -23.85 25.60
N ASN A 298 5.17 -23.74 24.73
CA ASN A 298 5.64 -24.86 23.91
C ASN A 298 7.18 -25.00 23.98
N PRO A 299 7.74 -25.45 25.12
CA PRO A 299 9.19 -25.62 25.29
C PRO A 299 9.85 -26.56 24.27
N GLU A 300 9.09 -27.49 23.69
CA GLU A 300 9.54 -28.39 22.64
C GLU A 300 9.97 -27.68 21.35
N TRP A 301 9.53 -26.43 21.15
CA TRP A 301 9.93 -25.62 20.00
C TRP A 301 11.19 -24.78 20.24
N HIS A 302 11.77 -24.82 21.44
CA HIS A 302 13.02 -24.12 21.73
C HIS A 302 14.16 -24.73 20.91
N GLY A 303 14.88 -23.90 20.15
CA GLY A 303 15.91 -24.35 19.20
C GLY A 303 15.35 -24.76 17.83
N GLU A 304 14.07 -25.11 17.75
CA GLU A 304 13.44 -25.66 16.54
C GLU A 304 12.73 -24.61 15.69
N VAL A 305 12.55 -23.38 16.18
CA VAL A 305 11.92 -22.29 15.42
C VAL A 305 12.58 -20.94 15.65
N THR A 306 12.65 -20.11 14.61
CA THR A 306 13.16 -18.73 14.68
C THR A 306 12.21 -17.76 14.01
N LEU A 307 11.90 -16.65 14.68
CA LEU A 307 11.22 -15.50 14.10
C LEU A 307 12.24 -14.56 13.44
N LEU A 308 12.16 -14.44 12.11
CA LEU A 308 12.89 -13.45 11.34
C LEU A 308 12.04 -12.18 11.17
N GLN A 309 12.34 -11.14 11.94
CA GLN A 309 11.68 -9.84 11.85
C GLN A 309 12.57 -8.83 11.11
N VAL A 310 12.13 -8.37 9.94
CA VAL A 310 12.76 -7.24 9.24
C VAL A 310 11.86 -6.02 9.36
N ALA A 311 12.40 -4.93 9.88
CA ALA A 311 11.71 -3.65 10.01
C ALA A 311 12.44 -2.59 9.17
N THR A 312 11.85 -2.17 8.04
CA THR A 312 12.47 -1.11 7.23
C THR A 312 12.21 0.26 7.87
N PRO A 313 13.23 1.13 8.01
CA PRO A 313 13.05 2.47 8.57
C PRO A 313 11.96 3.28 7.86
N SER A 314 11.04 3.87 8.62
CA SER A 314 9.96 4.72 8.08
C SER A 314 9.74 5.93 8.96
N ARG A 315 9.59 7.11 8.35
CA ARG A 315 9.17 8.36 9.02
C ARG A 315 9.95 8.65 10.32
N THR A 316 11.26 8.39 10.34
CA THR A 316 12.12 8.40 11.55
C THR A 316 12.18 9.73 12.32
N ARG A 317 11.71 10.83 11.71
CA ARG A 317 11.60 12.15 12.35
C ARG A 317 10.32 12.35 13.16
N VAL A 318 9.42 11.39 13.15
CA VAL A 318 8.12 11.42 13.84
C VAL A 318 8.26 10.67 15.17
N GLU A 319 7.87 11.30 16.27
CA GLU A 319 8.14 10.82 17.64
C GLU A 319 7.59 9.42 17.89
N GLU A 320 6.35 9.21 17.45
CA GLU A 320 5.58 8.00 17.61
C GLU A 320 6.29 6.77 16.99
N TYR A 321 7.10 6.99 15.94
CA TYR A 321 7.90 5.94 15.29
C TYR A 321 9.18 5.63 16.05
N ARG A 322 9.76 6.62 16.75
CA ARG A 322 10.93 6.42 17.61
C ARG A 322 10.56 5.61 18.85
N THR A 323 9.42 5.92 19.47
CA THR A 323 8.89 5.16 20.61
C THR A 323 8.62 3.71 20.21
N LEU A 324 7.90 3.50 19.09
CA LEU A 324 7.66 2.14 18.57
C LEU A 324 8.95 1.36 18.36
N LYS A 325 10.00 1.99 17.81
CA LYS A 325 11.31 1.35 17.64
C LYS A 325 11.87 0.85 18.98
N GLN A 326 11.83 1.70 20.00
CA GLN A 326 12.33 1.35 21.33
C GLN A 326 11.56 0.20 21.96
N ASP A 327 10.23 0.18 21.82
CA ASP A 327 9.39 -0.88 22.38
C ASP A 327 9.61 -2.22 21.65
N VAL A 328 9.79 -2.17 20.32
CA VAL A 328 10.13 -3.36 19.52
C VAL A 328 11.50 -3.90 19.93
N GLU A 329 12.52 -3.05 20.01
CA GLU A 329 13.88 -3.47 20.39
C GLU A 329 13.95 -3.98 21.83
N ARG A 330 13.19 -3.38 22.76
CA ARG A 330 13.05 -3.86 24.13
C ARG A 330 12.43 -5.26 24.16
N SER A 331 11.37 -5.47 23.39
CA SER A 331 10.68 -6.76 23.31
C SER A 331 11.58 -7.85 22.71
N VAL A 332 12.30 -7.54 21.62
CA VAL A 332 13.30 -8.43 21.03
C VAL A 332 14.39 -8.78 22.06
N GLY A 333 14.93 -7.78 22.77
CA GLY A 333 15.96 -7.99 23.77
C GLY A 333 15.49 -8.86 24.94
N ARG A 334 14.25 -8.67 25.39
CA ARG A 334 13.63 -9.47 26.45
C ARG A 334 13.45 -10.94 26.04
N ILE A 335 12.82 -11.19 24.89
CA ILE A 335 12.61 -12.56 24.36
C ILE A 335 13.95 -13.27 24.17
N ASN A 336 14.90 -12.61 23.50
CA ASN A 336 16.20 -13.22 23.27
C ASN A 336 16.98 -13.42 24.58
N GLY A 337 16.86 -12.52 25.56
CA GLY A 337 17.51 -12.65 26.86
C GLY A 337 16.98 -13.85 27.67
N GLU A 338 15.70 -14.19 27.51
CA GLU A 338 15.05 -15.29 28.22
C GLU A 338 15.29 -16.66 27.56
N TYR A 339 15.20 -16.74 26.23
CA TYR A 339 15.16 -18.02 25.51
C TYR A 339 16.42 -18.36 24.70
N SER A 340 17.35 -17.42 24.46
CA SER A 340 18.53 -17.74 23.62
C SER A 340 19.45 -18.77 24.27
N THR A 341 20.08 -19.59 23.43
CA THR A 341 21.15 -20.51 23.82
C THR A 341 22.43 -20.16 23.04
N LEU A 342 23.53 -20.89 23.27
CA LEU A 342 24.78 -20.69 22.52
C LEU A 342 24.61 -20.82 21.00
N ASN A 343 23.68 -21.66 20.54
CA ASN A 343 23.49 -21.99 19.13
C ASN A 343 22.16 -21.48 18.56
N TRP A 344 21.30 -20.86 19.37
CA TRP A 344 19.96 -20.45 18.94
C TRP A 344 19.60 -19.06 19.45
N THR A 345 19.06 -18.24 18.54
CA THR A 345 18.47 -16.93 18.84
C THR A 345 17.02 -16.94 18.36
N PRO A 346 16.03 -16.90 19.27
CA PRO A 346 14.61 -17.02 18.92
C PRO A 346 14.14 -15.93 17.96
N VAL A 347 14.57 -14.67 18.15
CA VAL A 347 14.17 -13.53 17.31
C VAL A 347 15.38 -12.92 16.62
N LYS A 348 15.43 -13.04 15.30
CA LYS A 348 16.40 -12.34 14.44
C LYS A 348 15.80 -11.05 13.92
N TYR A 349 16.14 -9.94 14.57
CA TYR A 349 15.64 -8.61 14.23
C TYR A 349 16.63 -7.82 13.38
N PHE A 350 16.15 -7.26 12.28
CA PHE A 350 16.94 -6.43 11.37
C PHE A 350 16.25 -5.09 11.11
N TYR A 351 16.91 -3.98 11.48
CA TYR A 351 16.43 -2.62 11.21
C TYR A 351 17.18 -1.97 10.05
N HIS A 352 16.86 -2.37 8.82
CA HIS A 352 17.45 -1.78 7.61
C HIS A 352 16.57 -2.01 6.39
N THR A 353 16.88 -1.31 5.30
CA THR A 353 16.27 -1.57 3.99
C THR A 353 16.86 -2.86 3.40
N ILE A 354 16.01 -3.72 2.83
CA ILE A 354 16.43 -4.96 2.16
C ILE A 354 16.29 -4.82 0.65
N SER A 355 17.26 -5.37 -0.08
CA SER A 355 17.18 -5.46 -1.54
C SER A 355 16.10 -6.48 -1.97
N PHE A 356 15.60 -6.33 -3.19
CA PHE A 356 14.64 -7.29 -3.77
C PHE A 356 15.17 -8.73 -3.73
N ASN A 357 16.46 -8.94 -4.02
CA ASN A 357 17.07 -10.27 -3.98
C ASN A 357 17.09 -10.87 -2.57
N GLN A 358 17.40 -10.07 -1.55
CA GLN A 358 17.33 -10.51 -0.14
C GLN A 358 15.89 -10.83 0.27
N LEU A 359 14.94 -10.00 -0.14
CA LEU A 359 13.51 -10.22 0.12
C LEU A 359 13.03 -11.57 -0.41
N ILE A 360 13.34 -11.89 -1.68
CA ILE A 360 13.00 -13.19 -2.28
C ILE A 360 13.67 -14.35 -1.53
N GLN A 361 14.90 -14.18 -1.07
CA GLN A 361 15.57 -15.21 -0.28
C GLN A 361 14.86 -15.45 1.07
N TYR A 362 14.44 -14.41 1.76
CA TYR A 362 13.67 -14.53 3.00
C TYR A 362 12.32 -15.20 2.78
N TYR A 363 11.55 -14.77 1.78
CA TYR A 363 10.28 -15.41 1.43
C TYR A 363 10.44 -16.90 1.11
N ARG A 364 11.49 -17.27 0.36
CA ARG A 364 11.71 -18.69 0.01
C ARG A 364 12.16 -19.53 1.19
N ALA A 365 12.93 -18.95 2.11
CA ALA A 365 13.42 -19.65 3.29
C ALA A 365 12.33 -19.88 4.34
N ALA A 366 11.39 -18.94 4.50
CA ALA A 366 10.44 -19.00 5.60
C ALA A 366 9.33 -20.04 5.41
N ASP A 367 9.09 -20.86 6.42
CA ASP A 367 8.01 -21.85 6.49
C ASP A 367 6.65 -21.20 6.74
N VAL A 368 6.61 -20.14 7.54
CA VAL A 368 5.37 -19.43 7.93
C VAL A 368 5.49 -17.93 7.69
N ALA A 369 4.51 -17.36 7.01
CA ALA A 369 4.27 -15.91 6.96
C ALA A 369 3.43 -15.49 8.15
N LEU A 370 3.95 -14.59 8.99
CA LEU A 370 3.22 -14.02 10.11
C LEU A 370 2.92 -12.55 9.83
N VAL A 371 1.78 -12.30 9.18
CA VAL A 371 1.37 -10.97 8.70
C VAL A 371 0.20 -10.47 9.54
N THR A 372 0.55 -9.74 10.60
CA THR A 372 -0.37 -9.42 11.70
C THR A 372 -0.65 -7.91 11.87
N PRO A 373 -0.92 -7.14 10.80
CA PRO A 373 -1.20 -5.72 10.98
C PRO A 373 -2.46 -5.50 11.82
N ILE A 374 -2.42 -4.48 12.67
CA ILE A 374 -3.58 -3.99 13.42
C ILE A 374 -4.61 -3.37 12.49
N MET A 375 -4.15 -2.69 11.45
CA MET A 375 -5.00 -2.18 10.37
C MET A 375 -4.16 -2.00 9.10
N ASP A 376 -4.61 -2.52 7.97
CA ASP A 376 -3.92 -2.37 6.69
C ASP A 376 -4.91 -2.32 5.52
N GLY A 377 -4.71 -1.37 4.59
CA GLY A 377 -5.59 -1.21 3.44
C GLY A 377 -5.66 -2.47 2.56
N MET A 378 -4.55 -3.19 2.44
CA MET A 378 -4.46 -4.46 1.71
C MET A 378 -3.40 -5.40 2.30
N ASN A 379 -2.17 -4.92 2.50
CA ASN A 379 -0.96 -5.71 2.73
C ASN A 379 -0.49 -6.53 1.51
N LEU A 380 0.58 -6.07 0.85
CA LEU A 380 1.15 -6.76 -0.31
C LEU A 380 2.21 -7.79 0.05
N VAL A 381 2.84 -7.67 1.23
CA VAL A 381 3.90 -8.59 1.69
C VAL A 381 3.41 -10.03 1.70
N VAL A 382 2.17 -10.27 2.14
CA VAL A 382 1.57 -11.63 2.10
C VAL A 382 1.43 -12.16 0.68
N LYS A 383 0.99 -11.32 -0.27
CA LYS A 383 0.86 -11.71 -1.69
C LYS A 383 2.23 -11.97 -2.32
N GLU A 384 3.22 -11.15 -1.99
CA GLU A 384 4.61 -11.30 -2.44
C GLU A 384 5.23 -12.61 -1.95
N TYR A 385 5.02 -12.97 -0.68
CA TYR A 385 5.43 -14.26 -0.14
C TYR A 385 4.81 -15.43 -0.90
N ILE A 386 3.47 -15.41 -1.07
CA ILE A 386 2.74 -16.46 -1.78
C ILE A 386 3.28 -16.64 -3.22
N ALA A 387 3.57 -15.53 -3.91
CA ALA A 387 4.12 -15.57 -5.26
C ALA A 387 5.58 -16.07 -5.31
N ALA A 388 6.43 -15.63 -4.38
CA ALA A 388 7.87 -15.95 -4.37
C ALA A 388 8.19 -17.38 -3.91
N LYS A 389 7.34 -17.97 -3.06
CA LYS A 389 7.49 -19.33 -2.53
C LYS A 389 7.31 -20.36 -3.65
N LYS A 390 8.31 -21.23 -3.84
CA LYS A 390 8.27 -22.29 -4.86
C LYS A 390 7.49 -23.51 -4.38
N ASP A 391 7.79 -23.92 -3.16
CA ASP A 391 7.18 -25.07 -2.47
C ASP A 391 5.97 -24.61 -1.65
N THR A 392 5.59 -25.42 -0.65
CA THR A 392 4.51 -25.11 0.30
C THR A 392 4.96 -24.09 1.37
N GLY A 393 4.01 -23.33 1.90
CA GLY A 393 4.18 -22.47 3.07
C GLY A 393 2.86 -22.31 3.83
N VAL A 394 2.90 -21.77 5.03
CA VAL A 394 1.70 -21.42 5.80
C VAL A 394 1.60 -19.91 5.94
N VAL A 395 0.39 -19.38 5.87
CA VAL A 395 0.12 -17.95 6.04
C VAL A 395 -0.78 -17.76 7.25
N ILE A 396 -0.31 -16.98 8.21
CA ILE A 396 -1.10 -16.40 9.30
C ILE A 396 -1.33 -14.93 8.94
N LEU A 397 -2.60 -14.53 8.84
CA LEU A 397 -3.00 -13.23 8.31
C LEU A 397 -4.02 -12.56 9.22
N SER A 398 -3.76 -11.31 9.61
CA SER A 398 -4.72 -10.49 10.35
C SER A 398 -6.02 -10.31 9.56
N GLU A 399 -7.16 -10.46 10.23
CA GLU A 399 -8.48 -10.11 9.69
C GLU A 399 -8.62 -8.61 9.36
N PHE A 400 -7.75 -7.76 9.92
CA PHE A 400 -7.71 -6.31 9.68
C PHE A 400 -6.81 -5.91 8.50
N ALA A 401 -6.26 -6.88 7.76
CA ALA A 401 -5.62 -6.63 6.47
C ALA A 401 -6.63 -6.78 5.33
N GLY A 402 -6.69 -5.83 4.39
CA GLY A 402 -7.59 -5.95 3.25
C GLY A 402 -7.40 -7.22 2.41
N ALA A 403 -6.20 -7.84 2.42
CA ALA A 403 -5.95 -9.12 1.77
C ALA A 403 -6.74 -10.29 2.37
N ALA A 404 -7.21 -10.18 3.61
CA ALA A 404 -8.02 -11.22 4.25
C ALA A 404 -9.38 -11.44 3.57
N GLU A 405 -9.94 -10.42 2.89
CA GLU A 405 -11.18 -10.58 2.09
C GLU A 405 -10.96 -11.54 0.89
N GLU A 406 -9.71 -11.73 0.46
CA GLU A 406 -9.39 -12.62 -0.66
C GLU A 406 -8.75 -13.93 -0.22
N LEU A 407 -7.90 -13.90 0.81
CA LEU A 407 -7.00 -14.99 1.21
C LEU A 407 -7.56 -15.85 2.35
N GLU A 408 -8.83 -16.28 2.23
CA GLU A 408 -9.56 -17.06 3.25
C GLU A 408 -8.90 -18.39 3.64
N GLU A 409 -8.05 -18.97 2.80
CA GLU A 409 -7.34 -20.22 3.11
C GLU A 409 -6.15 -20.04 4.06
N ALA A 410 -5.76 -18.79 4.35
CA ALA A 410 -4.82 -18.47 5.42
C ALA A 410 -5.42 -18.80 6.80
N ILE A 411 -4.58 -18.88 7.82
CA ILE A 411 -5.03 -18.86 9.21
C ILE A 411 -5.36 -17.40 9.54
N ILE A 412 -6.65 -17.06 9.47
CA ILE A 412 -7.13 -15.72 9.79
C ILE A 412 -7.13 -15.54 11.30
N VAL A 413 -6.52 -14.45 11.77
CA VAL A 413 -6.33 -14.16 13.19
C VAL A 413 -6.76 -12.75 13.54
N ASN A 414 -7.20 -12.58 14.79
CA ASN A 414 -7.32 -11.27 15.40
C ASN A 414 -6.00 -10.96 16.14
N PRO A 415 -5.19 -9.99 15.69
CA PRO A 415 -3.90 -9.68 16.31
C PRO A 415 -3.99 -9.10 17.73
N TYR A 416 -5.18 -8.73 18.21
CA TYR A 416 -5.37 -8.29 19.60
C TYR A 416 -5.49 -9.46 20.58
N ASP A 417 -5.84 -10.66 20.07
CA ASP A 417 -5.87 -11.88 20.87
C ASP A 417 -4.50 -12.56 20.79
N ILE A 418 -3.60 -12.17 21.70
CA ILE A 418 -2.22 -12.66 21.75
C ILE A 418 -2.18 -14.18 21.95
N HIS A 419 -3.09 -14.72 22.78
CA HIS A 419 -3.16 -16.15 23.06
C HIS A 419 -3.61 -16.93 21.83
N ALA A 420 -4.70 -16.53 21.17
CA ALA A 420 -5.14 -17.17 19.94
C ALA A 420 -4.11 -17.03 18.80
N LEU A 421 -3.34 -15.93 18.77
CA LEU A 421 -2.26 -15.76 17.82
C LEU A 421 -1.09 -16.73 18.10
N ALA A 422 -0.74 -16.97 19.36
CA ALA A 422 0.25 -17.97 19.76
C ALA A 422 -0.20 -19.40 19.37
N GLU A 423 -1.45 -19.76 19.64
CA GLU A 423 -2.03 -21.04 19.22
C GLU A 423 -2.03 -21.19 17.69
N SER A 424 -2.26 -20.10 16.96
CA SER A 424 -2.19 -20.08 15.50
C SER A 424 -0.77 -20.29 14.97
N ILE A 425 0.26 -19.80 15.69
CA ILE A 425 1.67 -20.09 15.39
C ILE A 425 1.93 -21.58 15.55
N LYS A 426 1.52 -22.18 16.67
CA LYS A 426 1.64 -23.63 16.90
C LYS A 426 0.97 -24.42 15.80
N ARG A 427 -0.30 -24.12 15.51
CA ARG A 427 -1.06 -24.75 14.43
C ARG A 427 -0.34 -24.64 13.09
N ALA A 428 0.23 -23.49 12.74
CA ALA A 428 0.95 -23.32 11.48
C ALA A 428 2.19 -24.22 11.38
N LEU A 429 2.94 -24.37 12.46
CA LEU A 429 4.13 -25.20 12.51
C LEU A 429 3.76 -26.69 12.41
N GLU A 430 2.74 -27.13 13.15
CA GLU A 430 2.27 -28.51 13.23
C GLU A 430 1.36 -28.95 12.07
N MET A 431 0.90 -28.02 11.23
CA MET A 431 -0.07 -28.31 10.16
C MET A 431 0.42 -29.46 9.25
N PRO A 432 -0.40 -30.50 9.00
CA PRO A 432 -0.04 -31.61 8.12
C PRO A 432 0.32 -31.15 6.71
N GLU A 433 1.27 -31.84 6.07
CA GLU A 433 1.80 -31.42 4.76
C GLU A 433 0.74 -31.39 3.66
N ASP A 434 -0.26 -32.28 3.70
CA ASP A 434 -1.35 -32.30 2.72
C ASP A 434 -2.27 -31.08 2.88
N GLU A 435 -2.62 -30.70 4.12
CA GLU A 435 -3.38 -29.47 4.40
C GLU A 435 -2.58 -28.23 3.98
N LYS A 436 -1.27 -28.19 4.29
CA LYS A 436 -0.38 -27.10 3.87
C LYS A 436 -0.41 -26.93 2.34
N LYS A 437 -0.29 -28.02 1.58
CA LYS A 437 -0.29 -28.01 0.11
C LYS A 437 -1.61 -27.54 -0.46
N GLU A 438 -2.72 -28.03 0.08
CA GLU A 438 -4.06 -27.67 -0.37
C GLU A 438 -4.32 -26.17 -0.19
N ARG A 439 -4.13 -25.67 1.05
CA ARG A 439 -4.31 -24.24 1.37
C ARG A 439 -3.40 -23.36 0.53
N PHE A 440 -2.11 -23.70 0.45
CA PHE A 440 -1.15 -22.86 -0.25
C PHE A 440 -1.39 -22.83 -1.76
N LYS A 441 -1.82 -23.94 -2.36
CA LYS A 441 -2.21 -23.99 -3.78
C LYS A 441 -3.39 -23.07 -4.07
N ALA A 442 -4.40 -23.06 -3.20
CA ALA A 442 -5.56 -22.17 -3.32
C ALA A 442 -5.15 -20.69 -3.21
N LEU A 443 -4.37 -20.33 -2.18
CA LEU A 443 -3.81 -18.98 -2.01
C LEU A 443 -3.05 -18.52 -3.25
N LYS A 444 -2.17 -19.38 -3.77
CA LYS A 444 -1.34 -19.07 -4.94
C LYS A 444 -2.17 -18.86 -6.22
N ALA A 445 -3.23 -19.65 -6.41
CA ALA A 445 -4.16 -19.46 -7.52
C ALA A 445 -4.87 -18.10 -7.43
N LYS A 446 -5.32 -17.69 -6.24
CA LYS A 446 -5.97 -16.39 -6.03
C LYS A 446 -5.02 -15.23 -6.32
N VAL A 447 -3.80 -15.25 -5.76
CA VAL A 447 -2.81 -14.19 -5.98
C VAL A 447 -2.36 -14.11 -7.45
N LYS A 448 -2.25 -15.25 -8.14
CA LYS A 448 -1.93 -15.28 -9.58
C LYS A 448 -3.05 -14.70 -10.44
N ASN A 449 -4.31 -15.02 -10.14
CA ASN A 449 -5.46 -14.62 -10.95
C ASN A 449 -5.89 -13.16 -10.70
N ARG A 450 -5.59 -12.62 -9.51
CA ARG A 450 -5.85 -11.23 -9.11
C ARG A 450 -4.52 -10.51 -8.87
N ASP A 451 -3.68 -10.56 -9.89
CA ASP A 451 -2.40 -9.87 -9.90
C ASP A 451 -2.62 -8.36 -10.13
N ILE A 452 -1.52 -7.64 -10.33
CA ILE A 452 -1.58 -6.20 -10.54
C ILE A 452 -2.25 -5.82 -11.87
N ASN A 453 -2.11 -6.63 -12.92
CA ASN A 453 -2.73 -6.36 -14.23
C ASN A 453 -4.24 -6.48 -14.14
N TRP A 454 -4.72 -7.51 -13.44
CA TRP A 454 -6.15 -7.65 -13.15
C TRP A 454 -6.72 -6.41 -12.44
N TRP A 455 -6.00 -5.85 -11.46
CA TRP A 455 -6.45 -4.65 -10.74
C TRP A 455 -6.60 -3.44 -11.69
N MET A 456 -5.62 -3.25 -12.58
CA MET A 456 -5.60 -2.16 -13.56
C MET A 456 -6.73 -2.34 -14.57
N GLU A 457 -6.80 -3.50 -15.23
CA GLU A 457 -7.87 -3.83 -16.19
C GLU A 457 -9.25 -3.59 -15.57
N LYS A 458 -9.49 -4.10 -14.35
CA LYS A 458 -10.79 -3.92 -13.68
C LYS A 458 -11.12 -2.46 -13.39
N PHE A 459 -10.14 -1.65 -12.98
CA PHE A 459 -10.35 -0.23 -12.75
C PHE A 459 -10.70 0.50 -14.04
N PHE A 460 -9.90 0.34 -15.10
CA PHE A 460 -10.13 0.98 -16.40
C PHE A 460 -11.47 0.56 -17.04
N HIS A 461 -11.81 -0.73 -16.98
CA HIS A 461 -13.11 -1.24 -17.43
C HIS A 461 -14.29 -0.56 -16.73
N GLU A 462 -14.20 -0.37 -15.40
CA GLU A 462 -15.28 0.31 -14.68
C GLU A 462 -15.30 1.80 -14.99
N TRP A 463 -14.12 2.42 -15.06
CA TRP A 463 -14.00 3.86 -15.34
C TRP A 463 -14.59 4.21 -16.71
N ALA A 464 -14.32 3.37 -17.71
CA ALA A 464 -14.87 3.45 -19.06
C ALA A 464 -16.41 3.41 -19.04
N LYS A 465 -17.00 2.49 -18.27
CA LYS A 465 -18.46 2.37 -18.12
C LYS A 465 -19.08 3.59 -17.47
N VAL A 466 -18.45 4.12 -16.42
CA VAL A 466 -18.94 5.31 -15.71
C VAL A 466 -18.91 6.52 -16.64
N TYR A 467 -17.81 6.72 -17.35
CA TYR A 467 -17.67 7.85 -18.28
C TYR A 467 -18.72 7.80 -19.40
N ASN A 468 -18.89 6.65 -20.05
CA ASN A 468 -19.87 6.50 -21.14
C ASN A 468 -21.32 6.72 -20.65
N ARG A 469 -21.62 6.33 -19.41
CA ARG A 469 -22.94 6.53 -18.81
C ARG A 469 -23.22 8.00 -18.52
N ASN A 470 -22.28 8.74 -17.95
CA ASN A 470 -22.46 10.15 -17.60
C ASN A 470 -22.67 11.05 -18.85
N ARG A 471 -22.28 10.58 -20.05
CA ARG A 471 -22.53 11.27 -21.33
C ARG A 471 -23.86 10.91 -21.99
N THR A 472 -24.55 9.87 -21.53
CA THR A 472 -25.85 9.49 -22.11
C THR A 472 -26.94 10.11 -21.25
N PRO A 473 -27.66 11.15 -21.70
CA PRO A 473 -28.78 11.68 -20.92
C PRO A 473 -29.78 10.57 -20.64
N ALA A 474 -30.39 10.58 -19.44
CA ALA A 474 -31.49 9.68 -19.14
C ALA A 474 -32.58 9.88 -20.22
N PRO A 475 -33.14 8.80 -20.80
CA PRO A 475 -34.24 8.96 -21.74
C PRO A 475 -35.38 9.71 -21.03
N GLU A 476 -35.87 10.76 -21.71
CA GLU A 476 -36.93 11.67 -21.26
C GLU A 476 -38.22 10.96 -20.82
#